data_AF-D9QB32-F1
#
_entry.id   AF-D9QB32-F1
#
_cell.length_a   1.000
_cell.length_b   1.000
_cell.length_c   1.000
_cell.angle_alpha   90.00
_cell.angle_beta   90.00
_cell.angle_gamma   90.00
#
_symmetry.space_group_name_H-M   'P 1'
#
loop_
_entity.id
_entity.type
_entity.pdbx_description
1 polymer ?
#
loop_
_entity_poly.entity_id
_entity_poly.type
_entity_poly.pdbx_seq_one_letter_code
_entity_poly.pdbx_strand_id
1 'polypeptide(L)'
;MPYPTFLHTFAEHLPSLAVPHRACEWPDPQLVVFNDEVGAALGITRENICDVLQAEGHAQAYSGHQSGNFVPLLGDGRALLVGELTAEQHLCGEAPGASLLYDVHLKGSGRTVFSRGGDGRAALGPMLREYLVSESLHALGVPSSRSLAVITTGETILRDRPQPGAVLVRVAPNHLRVGTLQFAAINGAEVLRDTVRYASHRVLPEPSNDELANARELLHQSVLSQARLIAQWMRFGFVHGVMNTDNTTLSGYSIDFGPCAFLDTFNPHAVFSSIDHEGRYAYAKQPAIAGWNLARMAETLLPFIGMEAAREETDSFASHYRTAWLEEMAQAVGVDPHAPDAEKLLDALPEILTHHDADLTTFLRSLSDGTTSQEFP
;
A
#
# COMPACT_ATOMS: atom_id res chain seq x y z
N MET A 1 26.68 -15.77 1.31
CA MET A 1 26.97 -14.36 0.99
C MET A 1 27.13 -13.60 2.30
N PRO A 2 27.92 -12.51 2.38
CA PRO A 2 27.93 -11.66 3.57
C PRO A 2 26.52 -11.09 3.80
N TYR A 3 26.16 -10.85 5.06
CA TYR A 3 24.90 -10.22 5.42
C TYR A 3 24.82 -8.81 4.80
N PRO A 4 23.67 -8.40 4.24
CA PRO A 4 23.56 -7.12 3.54
C PRO A 4 23.68 -5.93 4.50
N THR A 5 24.20 -4.81 3.99
CA THR A 5 24.31 -3.56 4.74
C THR A 5 23.08 -2.69 4.48
N PHE A 6 22.37 -2.31 5.54
CA PHE A 6 21.26 -1.38 5.46
C PHE A 6 21.75 0.05 5.21
N LEU A 7 21.11 0.71 4.25
CA LEU A 7 21.15 2.16 4.09
C LEU A 7 20.08 2.80 4.99
N HIS A 8 20.23 4.08 5.28
CA HIS A 8 19.27 4.85 6.09
C HIS A 8 18.89 6.17 5.40
N THR A 9 18.72 6.13 4.08
CA THR A 9 18.55 7.31 3.23
C THR A 9 17.35 8.16 3.63
N PHE A 10 16.25 7.54 4.07
CA PHE A 10 15.10 8.26 4.63
C PHE A 10 15.48 9.12 5.83
N ALA A 11 16.20 8.56 6.81
CA ALA A 11 16.56 9.28 8.03
C ALA A 11 17.66 10.32 7.79
N GLU A 12 18.58 10.05 6.85
CA GLU A 12 19.62 10.97 6.43
C GLU A 12 19.05 12.22 5.74
N HIS A 13 18.06 12.04 4.86
CA HIS A 13 17.47 13.14 4.09
C HIS A 13 16.30 13.81 4.80
N LEU A 14 15.57 13.09 5.67
CA LEU A 14 14.39 13.57 6.37
C LEU A 14 14.51 13.39 7.90
N PRO A 15 15.53 13.97 8.55
CA PRO A 15 15.78 13.77 9.98
C PRO A 15 14.60 14.24 10.86
N SER A 16 13.85 15.25 10.43
CA SER A 16 12.65 15.73 11.14
C SER A 16 11.47 14.75 11.11
N LEU A 17 11.50 13.76 10.22
CA LEU A 17 10.47 12.74 10.04
C LEU A 17 10.92 11.36 10.56
N ALA A 18 12.14 11.23 11.07
CA ALA A 18 12.71 9.96 11.50
C ALA A 18 13.16 10.02 12.96
N VAL A 19 12.62 9.14 13.79
CA VAL A 19 13.04 9.00 15.19
C VAL A 19 13.85 7.71 15.31
N PRO A 20 15.16 7.77 15.62
CA PRO A 20 15.96 6.57 15.88
C PRO A 20 15.31 5.68 16.93
N HIS A 21 15.24 4.39 16.64
CA HIS A 21 14.56 3.43 17.48
C HIS A 21 15.14 2.02 17.29
N ARG A 22 14.98 1.18 18.30
CA ARG A 22 15.36 -0.23 18.26
C ARG A 22 14.15 -1.08 18.52
N ALA A 23 14.02 -2.19 17.80
CA ALA A 23 12.98 -3.16 18.06
C ALA A 23 13.07 -3.67 19.50
N CYS A 24 11.91 -4.02 20.07
CA CYS A 24 11.85 -4.72 21.35
C CYS A 24 12.56 -6.07 21.29
N GLU A 25 13.04 -6.55 22.43
CA GLU A 25 13.53 -7.93 22.54
C GLU A 25 12.36 -8.93 22.47
N TRP A 26 12.64 -10.06 21.81
CA TRP A 26 11.72 -11.18 21.67
C TRP A 26 12.32 -12.42 22.35
N PRO A 27 11.63 -13.03 23.32
CA PRO A 27 12.17 -14.14 24.12
C PRO A 27 12.55 -15.40 23.33
N ASP A 28 11.76 -15.76 22.32
CA ASP A 28 11.96 -17.00 21.55
C ASP A 28 11.48 -16.80 20.10
N PRO A 29 12.27 -16.08 19.27
CA PRO A 29 11.88 -15.81 17.90
C PRO A 29 11.99 -17.07 17.03
N GLN A 30 10.87 -17.54 16.46
CA GLN A 30 10.84 -18.71 15.59
C GLN A 30 10.22 -18.38 14.24
N LEU A 31 10.95 -18.68 13.16
CA LEU A 31 10.52 -18.46 11.78
C LEU A 31 9.29 -19.32 11.46
N VAL A 32 8.21 -18.68 11.01
CA VAL A 32 6.95 -19.35 10.63
C VAL A 32 6.88 -19.51 9.12
N VAL A 33 7.11 -18.42 8.39
CA VAL A 33 7.11 -18.39 6.92
C VAL A 33 8.26 -17.51 6.46
N PHE A 34 8.90 -17.90 5.36
CA PHE A 34 9.94 -17.15 4.69
C PHE A 34 9.68 -17.18 3.18
N ASN A 35 9.90 -16.03 2.53
CA ASN A 35 9.74 -15.85 1.11
C ASN A 35 11.11 -15.95 0.42
N ASP A 36 11.37 -17.10 -0.21
CA ASP A 36 12.67 -17.38 -0.81
C ASP A 36 12.99 -16.44 -1.99
N GLU A 37 11.99 -15.98 -2.74
CA GLU A 37 12.15 -15.04 -3.86
C GLU A 37 12.64 -13.67 -3.36
N VAL A 38 11.93 -13.11 -2.37
CA VAL A 38 12.27 -11.81 -1.77
C VAL A 38 13.61 -11.90 -1.02
N GLY A 39 13.83 -13.00 -0.30
CA GLY A 39 15.09 -13.25 0.41
C GLY A 39 16.29 -13.30 -0.54
N ALA A 40 16.18 -14.07 -1.63
CA ALA A 40 17.23 -14.17 -2.64
C ALA A 40 17.58 -12.81 -3.24
N ALA A 41 16.58 -12.01 -3.62
CA ALA A 41 16.79 -10.69 -4.21
C ALA A 41 17.46 -9.69 -3.26
N LEU A 42 17.25 -9.81 -1.94
CA LEU A 42 17.81 -8.91 -0.92
C LEU A 42 19.09 -9.45 -0.26
N GLY A 43 19.53 -10.66 -0.60
CA GLY A 43 20.66 -11.31 0.06
C GLY A 43 20.37 -11.76 1.51
N ILE A 44 19.09 -11.93 1.88
CA ILE A 44 18.65 -12.41 3.20
C ILE A 44 18.23 -13.87 3.05
N THR A 45 18.66 -14.74 3.96
CA THR A 45 18.37 -16.18 3.97
C THR A 45 17.62 -16.58 5.23
N ARG A 46 17.09 -17.80 5.26
CA ARG A 46 16.43 -18.39 6.43
C ARG A 46 17.34 -18.45 7.65
N GLU A 47 18.65 -18.61 7.42
CA GLU A 47 19.67 -18.73 8.47
C GLU A 47 20.04 -17.38 9.09
N ASN A 48 19.93 -16.28 8.34
CA ASN A 48 20.34 -14.94 8.79
C ASN A 48 19.17 -13.98 9.01
N ILE A 49 17.92 -14.37 8.74
CA ILE A 49 16.73 -13.51 8.91
C ILE A 49 16.59 -12.97 10.35
N CYS A 50 17.07 -13.71 11.36
CA CYS A 50 17.05 -13.26 12.74
C CYS A 50 18.02 -12.08 13.00
N ASP A 51 19.00 -11.84 12.14
CA ASP A 51 19.89 -10.69 12.27
C ASP A 51 19.14 -9.38 11.94
N VAL A 52 18.11 -9.43 11.08
CA VAL A 52 17.23 -8.27 10.78
C VAL A 52 16.51 -7.81 12.05
N LEU A 53 16.16 -8.76 12.93
CA LEU A 53 15.48 -8.49 14.18
C LEU A 53 16.34 -7.72 15.20
N GLN A 54 17.67 -7.78 15.05
CA GLN A 54 18.61 -7.12 15.96
C GLN A 54 19.02 -5.72 15.48
N ALA A 55 18.68 -5.36 14.25
CA ALA A 55 19.10 -4.10 13.65
C ALA A 55 18.42 -2.89 14.31
N GLU A 56 19.17 -1.81 14.42
CA GLU A 56 18.64 -0.49 14.76
C GLU A 56 18.05 0.17 13.53
N GLY A 57 17.10 1.07 13.74
CA GLY A 57 16.38 1.71 12.64
C GLY A 57 15.69 2.98 13.08
N HIS A 58 14.59 3.31 12.41
CA HIS A 58 13.83 4.53 12.67
C HIS A 58 12.33 4.27 12.66
N ALA A 59 11.61 4.93 13.56
CA ALA A 59 10.17 5.07 13.45
C ALA A 59 9.86 6.34 12.64
N GLN A 60 9.06 6.22 11.58
CA GLN A 60 8.69 7.35 10.75
C GLN A 60 7.55 8.16 11.39
N ALA A 61 7.64 9.49 11.32
CA ALA A 61 6.55 10.40 11.65
C ALA A 61 5.73 10.72 10.40
N TYR A 62 4.41 10.63 10.52
CA TYR A 62 3.48 11.07 9.48
C TYR A 62 2.16 11.53 10.12
N SER A 63 1.33 12.23 9.34
CA SER A 63 -0.04 12.62 9.68
C SER A 63 -1.01 11.78 8.86
N GLY A 64 -2.31 12.04 8.97
CA GLY A 64 -3.28 11.40 8.10
C GLY A 64 -4.69 11.90 8.33
N HIS A 65 -5.54 11.80 7.31
CA HIS A 65 -6.97 11.92 7.46
C HIS A 65 -7.56 10.54 7.73
N GLN A 66 -7.94 10.29 8.99
CA GLN A 66 -8.57 9.05 9.41
C GLN A 66 -10.08 9.19 9.32
N SER A 67 -10.72 8.39 8.45
CA SER A 67 -12.15 8.51 8.15
C SER A 67 -12.59 9.94 7.79
N GLY A 68 -11.71 10.68 7.10
CA GLY A 68 -11.95 12.06 6.68
C GLY A 68 -11.54 13.15 7.69
N ASN A 69 -11.19 12.79 8.93
CA ASN A 69 -10.76 13.75 9.95
C ASN A 69 -9.23 13.83 10.01
N PHE A 70 -8.68 15.05 9.97
CA PHE A 70 -7.23 15.23 10.05
C PHE A 70 -6.69 14.90 11.45
N VAL A 71 -5.69 14.04 11.50
CA VAL A 71 -4.91 13.68 12.68
C VAL A 71 -3.48 14.21 12.49
N PRO A 72 -3.07 15.24 13.24
CA PRO A 72 -1.82 15.94 12.99
C PRO A 72 -0.58 15.08 13.31
N LEU A 73 -0.70 14.11 14.21
CA LEU A 73 0.40 13.21 14.56
C LEU A 73 -0.06 11.75 14.60
N LEU A 74 0.44 10.99 13.65
CA LEU A 74 0.45 9.53 13.60
C LEU A 74 1.91 9.09 13.67
N GLY A 75 2.35 8.24 12.74
CA GLY A 75 3.68 7.65 12.72
C GLY A 75 3.65 6.14 12.92
N ASP A 76 4.83 5.53 12.79
CA ASP A 76 5.05 4.11 12.96
C ASP A 76 4.85 3.70 14.42
N GLY A 77 3.61 3.53 14.86
CA GLY A 77 3.27 3.22 16.25
C GLY A 77 3.55 1.77 16.68
N ARG A 78 3.78 0.88 15.73
CA ARG A 78 4.14 -0.53 15.94
C ARG A 78 5.04 -1.06 14.83
N ALA A 79 5.71 -0.16 14.13
CA ALA A 79 6.55 -0.48 13.00
C ALA A 79 7.92 0.17 13.19
N LEU A 80 8.93 -0.40 12.52
CA LEU A 80 10.29 0.12 12.52
C LEU A 80 10.85 -0.04 11.10
N LEU A 81 11.27 1.07 10.48
CA LEU A 81 12.15 1.03 9.32
C LEU A 81 13.52 0.56 9.79
N VAL A 82 13.89 -0.68 9.49
CA VAL A 82 15.25 -1.17 9.76
C VAL A 82 16.24 -0.39 8.92
N GLY A 83 15.89 -0.19 7.65
CA GLY A 83 16.67 0.58 6.69
C GLY A 83 16.25 0.18 5.28
N GLU A 84 17.05 0.59 4.30
CA GLU A 84 16.83 0.24 2.91
C GLU A 84 17.91 -0.73 2.38
N LEU A 85 17.52 -1.63 1.49
CA LEU A 85 18.41 -2.56 0.79
C LEU A 85 18.24 -2.45 -0.71
N THR A 86 19.36 -2.52 -1.45
CA THR A 86 19.31 -2.66 -2.91
C THR A 86 19.05 -4.12 -3.27
N ALA A 87 17.98 -4.38 -4.01
CA ALA A 87 17.67 -5.70 -4.54
C ALA A 87 18.38 -5.97 -5.87
N GLU A 88 18.60 -7.24 -6.19
CA GLU A 88 19.12 -7.66 -7.50
C GLU A 88 18.11 -7.49 -8.65
N GLN A 89 16.81 -7.42 -8.32
CA GLN A 89 15.70 -7.31 -9.26
C GLN A 89 14.49 -6.62 -8.63
N HIS A 90 13.55 -6.18 -9.47
CA HIS A 90 12.28 -5.58 -9.04
C HIS A 90 11.40 -6.61 -8.32
N LEU A 91 10.78 -6.22 -7.20
CA LEU A 91 10.07 -7.12 -6.28
C LEU A 91 8.56 -6.86 -6.18
N CYS A 92 8.09 -5.65 -6.46
CA CYS A 92 6.74 -5.21 -6.10
C CYS A 92 5.84 -4.91 -7.32
N GLY A 93 6.28 -5.25 -8.54
CA GLY A 93 5.55 -4.96 -9.77
C GLY A 93 5.81 -3.56 -10.31
N GLU A 94 7.03 -3.06 -10.11
CA GLU A 94 7.46 -1.72 -10.48
C GLU A 94 7.51 -1.51 -11.98
N ALA A 95 7.33 -0.25 -12.39
CA ALA A 95 7.58 0.17 -13.76
C ALA A 95 9.09 0.07 -14.13
N PRO A 96 9.42 -0.16 -15.40
CA PRO A 96 10.80 -0.10 -15.87
C PRO A 96 11.48 1.22 -15.49
N GLY A 97 12.73 1.15 -15.03
CA GLY A 97 13.50 2.31 -14.58
C GLY A 97 13.25 2.74 -13.13
N ALA A 98 12.31 2.11 -12.41
CA ALA A 98 12.14 2.34 -10.99
C ALA A 98 13.39 1.94 -10.18
N SER A 99 13.59 2.59 -9.04
CA SER A 99 14.68 2.28 -8.10
C SER A 99 14.62 0.82 -7.63
N LEU A 100 15.78 0.18 -7.50
CA LEU A 100 15.95 -1.14 -6.86
C LEU A 100 16.19 -1.03 -5.35
N LEU A 101 15.97 0.14 -4.75
CA LEU A 101 16.15 0.37 -3.32
C LEU A 101 14.82 0.17 -2.58
N TYR A 102 14.78 -0.79 -1.65
CA TYR A 102 13.60 -1.23 -0.93
C TYR A 102 13.70 -0.96 0.56
N ASP A 103 12.63 -0.43 1.14
CA ASP A 103 12.47 -0.30 2.58
C ASP A 103 12.20 -1.67 3.20
N VAL A 104 12.90 -2.01 4.29
CA VAL A 104 12.63 -3.18 5.12
C VAL A 104 12.03 -2.72 6.44
N HIS A 105 10.75 -3.04 6.66
CA HIS A 105 9.99 -2.68 7.85
C HIS A 105 9.70 -3.90 8.73
N LEU A 106 9.92 -3.77 10.04
CA LEU A 106 9.41 -4.72 11.03
C LEU A 106 8.08 -4.22 11.56
N LYS A 107 6.99 -4.98 11.37
CA LYS A 107 5.66 -4.67 11.90
C LYS A 107 5.34 -5.60 13.08
N GLY A 108 5.03 -5.01 14.24
CA GLY A 108 5.03 -5.71 15.53
C GLY A 108 6.35 -5.56 16.31
N SER A 109 7.16 -4.56 15.97
CA SER A 109 8.50 -4.30 16.53
C SER A 109 8.52 -3.68 17.93
N GLY A 110 7.37 -3.55 18.58
CA GLY A 110 7.25 -2.96 19.90
C GLY A 110 6.84 -1.50 19.86
N ARG A 111 6.85 -0.86 21.04
CA ARG A 111 6.38 0.52 21.21
C ARG A 111 7.39 1.52 20.73
N THR A 112 6.94 2.45 19.92
CA THR A 112 7.68 3.65 19.53
C THR A 112 7.08 4.88 20.22
N VAL A 113 7.66 6.05 19.98
CA VAL A 113 7.08 7.34 20.41
C VAL A 113 5.70 7.61 19.78
N PHE A 114 5.36 6.91 18.68
CA PHE A 114 4.12 7.08 17.92
C PHE A 114 3.03 6.04 18.30
N SER A 115 3.25 5.18 19.29
CA SER A 115 2.29 4.11 19.63
C SER A 115 0.93 4.57 20.16
N ARG A 116 0.78 5.86 20.53
CA ARG A 116 -0.51 6.47 20.96
C ARG A 116 -1.28 5.65 22.01
N GLY A 117 -0.56 5.01 22.94
CA GLY A 117 -1.13 4.16 24.00
C GLY A 117 -1.24 2.66 23.67
N GLY A 118 -0.98 2.26 22.43
CA GLY A 118 -0.87 0.86 22.04
C GLY A 118 0.40 0.18 22.58
N ASP A 119 0.37 -1.14 22.65
CA ASP A 119 1.49 -1.97 23.11
C ASP A 119 2.59 -2.18 22.06
N GLY A 120 2.38 -1.74 20.81
CA GLY A 120 3.35 -1.91 19.73
C GLY A 120 3.54 -3.35 19.25
N ARG A 121 2.79 -4.32 19.80
CA ARG A 121 2.91 -5.74 19.50
C ARG A 121 1.85 -6.16 18.46
N ALA A 122 2.14 -7.22 17.71
CA ALA A 122 1.20 -7.83 16.77
C ALA A 122 0.98 -9.31 17.13
N ALA A 123 -0.25 -9.78 16.88
CA ALA A 123 -0.58 -11.20 16.98
C ALA A 123 -0.24 -11.92 15.67
N LEU A 124 -0.01 -13.23 15.74
CA LEU A 124 0.37 -14.07 14.61
C LEU A 124 -0.65 -14.05 13.46
N GLY A 125 -1.95 -14.16 13.77
CA GLY A 125 -3.02 -14.19 12.76
C GLY A 125 -2.98 -12.98 11.80
N PRO A 126 -2.99 -11.73 12.31
CA PRO A 126 -2.83 -10.53 11.47
C PRO A 126 -1.55 -10.51 10.62
N MET A 127 -0.41 -10.98 11.12
CA MET A 127 0.84 -11.00 10.35
C MET A 127 0.81 -12.03 9.22
N LEU A 128 0.23 -13.21 9.47
CA LEU A 128 0.00 -14.21 8.43
C LEU A 128 -1.01 -13.74 7.38
N ARG A 129 -2.07 -13.02 7.80
CA ARG A 129 -3.04 -12.42 6.87
C ARG A 129 -2.36 -11.37 5.99
N GLU A 130 -1.53 -10.51 6.56
CA GLU A 130 -0.76 -9.52 5.81
C GLU A 130 0.17 -10.19 4.79
N TYR A 131 0.89 -11.25 5.19
CA TYR A 131 1.69 -12.07 4.28
C TYR A 131 0.85 -12.64 3.13
N LEU A 132 -0.26 -13.31 3.43
CA LEU A 132 -1.08 -13.95 2.40
C LEU A 132 -1.68 -12.95 1.43
N VAL A 133 -2.21 -11.82 1.91
CA VAL A 133 -2.81 -10.80 1.05
C VAL A 133 -1.75 -10.12 0.20
N SER A 134 -0.59 -9.76 0.77
CA SER A 134 0.48 -9.08 0.03
C SER A 134 0.99 -9.93 -1.13
N GLU A 135 1.24 -11.21 -0.86
CA GLU A 135 1.73 -12.14 -1.88
C GLU A 135 0.65 -12.54 -2.89
N SER A 136 -0.63 -12.57 -2.48
CA SER A 136 -1.74 -12.83 -3.42
C SER A 136 -1.92 -11.68 -4.40
N LEU A 137 -1.88 -10.42 -3.92
CA LEU A 137 -1.94 -9.25 -4.81
C LEU A 137 -0.76 -9.23 -5.77
N HIS A 138 0.46 -9.48 -5.28
CA HIS A 138 1.63 -9.58 -6.15
C HIS A 138 1.49 -10.67 -7.21
N ALA A 139 1.05 -11.87 -6.83
CA ALA A 139 0.84 -12.98 -7.77
C ALA A 139 -0.26 -12.70 -8.81
N LEU A 140 -1.25 -11.86 -8.47
CA LEU A 140 -2.27 -11.35 -9.39
C LEU A 140 -1.77 -10.22 -10.29
N GLY A 141 -0.52 -9.77 -10.13
CA GLY A 141 0.07 -8.65 -10.87
C GLY A 141 -0.34 -7.27 -10.33
N VAL A 142 -0.94 -7.21 -9.14
CA VAL A 142 -1.34 -5.95 -8.50
C VAL A 142 -0.17 -5.36 -7.71
N PRO A 143 0.22 -4.09 -7.93
CA PRO A 143 1.27 -3.44 -7.17
C PRO A 143 1.00 -3.48 -5.66
N SER A 144 1.94 -4.08 -4.93
CA SER A 144 1.80 -4.33 -3.49
C SER A 144 3.17 -4.34 -2.83
N SER A 145 3.23 -3.91 -1.57
CA SER A 145 4.32 -4.33 -0.68
C SER A 145 4.42 -5.86 -0.66
N ARG A 146 5.61 -6.38 -0.41
CA ARG A 146 5.90 -7.81 -0.28
C ARG A 146 6.18 -8.17 1.16
N SER A 147 6.08 -9.45 1.47
CA SER A 147 6.40 -9.99 2.79
C SER A 147 7.59 -10.94 2.70
N LEU A 148 8.69 -10.59 3.38
CA LEU A 148 9.89 -11.42 3.44
C LEU A 148 9.73 -12.57 4.43
N ALA A 149 9.22 -12.29 5.64
CA ALA A 149 9.09 -13.32 6.67
C ALA A 149 8.03 -12.99 7.72
N VAL A 150 7.45 -14.04 8.31
CA VAL A 150 6.67 -13.95 9.55
C VAL A 150 7.39 -14.77 10.62
N ILE A 151 7.63 -14.16 11.77
CA ILE A 151 8.41 -14.74 12.87
C ILE A 151 7.59 -14.61 14.15
N THR A 152 7.36 -15.70 14.86
CA THR A 152 6.74 -15.65 16.21
C THR A 152 7.72 -15.08 17.21
N THR A 153 7.23 -14.50 18.30
CA THR A 153 8.10 -13.81 19.28
C THR A 153 8.37 -14.59 20.56
N GLY A 154 7.63 -15.70 20.78
CA GLY A 154 7.59 -16.40 22.07
C GLY A 154 6.67 -15.75 23.12
N GLU A 155 6.10 -14.58 22.83
CA GLU A 155 5.17 -13.90 23.74
C GLU A 155 3.71 -14.27 23.49
N THR A 156 2.89 -14.11 24.52
CA THR A 156 1.43 -14.15 24.40
C THR A 156 0.87 -12.73 24.43
N ILE A 157 0.16 -12.34 23.38
CA ILE A 157 -0.49 -11.04 23.23
C ILE A 157 -1.95 -11.15 23.66
N LEU A 158 -2.39 -10.22 24.51
CA LEU A 158 -3.78 -10.13 24.96
C LEU A 158 -4.57 -9.19 24.03
N ARG A 159 -5.58 -9.75 23.36
CA ARG A 159 -6.64 -9.04 22.64
C ARG A 159 -7.98 -9.54 23.19
N ASP A 160 -8.95 -9.87 22.34
CA ASP A 160 -10.20 -10.52 22.79
C ASP A 160 -9.95 -11.91 23.39
N ARG A 161 -8.88 -12.59 22.94
CA ARG A 161 -8.35 -13.83 23.53
C ARG A 161 -6.82 -13.80 23.52
N PRO A 162 -6.14 -14.60 24.36
CA PRO A 162 -4.70 -14.80 24.28
C PRO A 162 -4.30 -15.35 22.90
N GLN A 163 -3.31 -14.73 22.26
CA GLN A 163 -2.80 -15.14 20.94
C GLN A 163 -1.27 -15.13 20.92
N PRO A 164 -0.62 -15.99 20.13
CA PRO A 164 0.83 -15.91 19.93
C PRO A 164 1.23 -14.56 19.31
N GLY A 165 2.28 -13.95 19.83
CA GLY A 165 2.90 -12.75 19.26
C GLY A 165 3.70 -13.07 18.01
N ALA A 166 3.74 -12.14 17.07
CA ALA A 166 4.54 -12.24 15.86
C ALA A 166 5.02 -10.88 15.36
N VAL A 167 6.05 -10.92 14.53
CA VAL A 167 6.57 -9.80 13.73
C VAL A 167 6.52 -10.19 12.26
N LEU A 168 6.13 -9.24 11.41
CA LEU A 168 6.23 -9.34 9.96
C LEU A 168 7.43 -8.51 9.49
N VAL A 169 8.26 -9.10 8.63
CA VAL A 169 9.29 -8.39 7.86
C VAL A 169 8.70 -8.02 6.52
N ARG A 170 8.25 -6.77 6.39
CA ARG A 170 7.66 -6.20 5.18
C ARG A 170 8.72 -5.54 4.33
N VAL A 171 8.60 -5.70 3.01
CA VAL A 171 9.47 -5.09 2.01
C VAL A 171 8.61 -4.25 1.09
N ALA A 172 9.00 -3.01 0.81
CA ALA A 172 8.27 -2.15 -0.13
C ALA A 172 9.25 -1.23 -0.88
N PRO A 173 8.92 -0.73 -2.08
CA PRO A 173 9.79 0.21 -2.79
C PRO A 173 10.04 1.47 -1.95
N ASN A 174 9.04 1.93 -1.21
CA ASN A 174 9.15 2.90 -0.14
C ASN A 174 7.86 2.91 0.71
N HIS A 175 7.91 3.50 1.90
CA HIS A 175 6.75 3.77 2.78
C HIS A 175 6.29 5.24 2.76
N LEU A 176 6.55 5.97 1.67
CA LEU A 176 6.09 7.34 1.53
C LEU A 176 4.59 7.37 1.26
N ARG A 177 3.86 8.07 2.12
CA ARG A 177 2.40 8.15 2.10
C ARG A 177 1.97 9.58 1.80
N VAL A 178 0.71 9.77 1.41
CA VAL A 178 0.08 11.11 1.42
C VAL A 178 0.20 11.73 2.82
N GLY A 179 0.07 10.91 3.87
CA GLY A 179 0.31 11.29 5.27
C GLY A 179 1.71 11.84 5.56
N THR A 180 2.74 11.40 4.83
CA THR A 180 4.12 11.88 4.97
C THR A 180 4.23 13.34 4.51
N LEU A 181 3.66 13.66 3.35
CA LEU A 181 3.61 15.04 2.84
C LEU A 181 2.73 15.94 3.73
N GLN A 182 1.62 15.41 4.24
CA GLN A 182 0.75 16.13 5.16
C GLN A 182 1.48 16.52 6.46
N PHE A 183 2.29 15.60 7.01
CA PHE A 183 3.12 15.89 8.16
C PHE A 183 4.18 16.94 7.86
N ALA A 184 4.90 16.77 6.74
CA ALA A 184 5.93 17.71 6.34
C ALA A 184 5.35 19.14 6.15
N ALA A 185 4.17 19.26 5.53
CA ALA A 185 3.51 20.53 5.29
C ALA A 185 3.18 21.32 6.58
N ILE A 186 2.77 20.63 7.65
CA ILE A 186 2.48 21.28 8.93
C ILE A 186 3.72 21.56 9.79
N ASN A 187 4.88 20.97 9.45
CA ASN A 187 6.14 21.13 10.18
C ASN A 187 7.10 22.14 9.54
N GLY A 188 6.74 22.74 8.40
CA GLY A 188 7.43 23.90 7.82
C GLY A 188 7.83 23.72 6.36
N ALA A 189 8.02 24.86 5.67
CA ALA A 189 8.29 24.89 4.23
C ALA A 189 9.58 24.16 3.82
N GLU A 190 10.62 24.20 4.67
CA GLU A 190 11.88 23.51 4.43
C GLU A 190 11.72 21.99 4.55
N VAL A 191 11.07 21.51 5.62
CA VAL A 191 10.75 20.09 5.81
C VAL A 191 9.93 19.55 4.66
N LEU A 192 8.93 20.31 4.20
CA LEU A 192 8.13 19.96 3.04
C LEU A 192 8.96 19.91 1.75
N ARG A 193 9.83 20.89 1.50
CA ARG A 193 10.72 20.90 0.32
C ARG A 193 11.65 19.69 0.30
N ASP A 194 12.27 19.36 1.42
CA ASP A 194 13.15 18.20 1.52
C ASP A 194 12.37 16.89 1.34
N THR A 195 11.16 16.81 1.89
CA THR A 195 10.26 15.66 1.71
C THR A 195 9.85 15.48 0.26
N VAL A 196 9.49 16.57 -0.45
CA VAL A 196 9.16 16.53 -1.88
C VAL A 196 10.39 16.10 -2.68
N ARG A 197 11.57 16.69 -2.42
CA ARG A 197 12.82 16.31 -3.10
C ARG A 197 13.12 14.83 -2.92
N TYR A 198 13.09 14.32 -1.68
CA TYR A 198 13.33 12.92 -1.40
C TYR A 198 12.28 12.01 -2.06
N ALA A 199 10.99 12.36 -1.94
CA ALA A 199 9.91 11.60 -2.54
C ALA A 199 10.02 11.52 -4.07
N SER A 200 10.37 12.61 -4.74
CA SER A 200 10.59 12.61 -6.19
C SER A 200 11.71 11.64 -6.60
N HIS A 201 12.80 11.54 -5.83
CA HIS A 201 13.86 10.56 -6.12
C HIS A 201 13.48 9.10 -5.84
N ARG A 202 12.52 8.87 -4.93
CA ARG A 202 12.06 7.51 -4.59
C ARG A 202 10.89 7.03 -5.46
N VAL A 203 10.11 7.95 -6.03
CA VAL A 203 8.88 7.65 -6.77
C VAL A 203 9.04 7.83 -8.28
N LEU A 204 9.76 8.85 -8.73
CA LEU A 204 9.92 9.13 -10.16
C LEU A 204 11.05 8.28 -10.75
N PRO A 205 10.85 7.67 -11.93
CA PRO A 205 11.95 6.98 -12.63
C PRO A 205 13.10 7.92 -13.00
N GLU A 206 12.76 9.14 -13.44
CA GLU A 206 13.72 10.15 -13.89
C GLU A 206 13.37 11.52 -13.29
N PRO A 207 13.73 11.80 -12.02
CA PRO A 207 13.53 13.11 -11.44
C PRO A 207 14.40 14.15 -12.16
N SER A 208 13.85 15.33 -12.42
CA SER A 208 14.57 16.45 -13.02
C SER A 208 15.40 17.23 -11.97
N ASN A 209 16.22 18.18 -12.42
CA ASN A 209 16.90 19.12 -11.52
C ASN A 209 15.99 20.28 -11.06
N ASP A 210 14.75 20.38 -11.57
CA ASP A 210 13.78 21.41 -11.21
C ASP A 210 12.80 20.87 -10.15
N GLU A 211 12.88 21.41 -8.93
CA GLU A 211 12.03 21.01 -7.81
C GLU A 211 10.53 21.25 -8.06
N LEU A 212 10.19 22.32 -8.79
CA LEU A 212 8.79 22.64 -9.09
C LEU A 212 8.22 21.67 -10.11
N ALA A 213 9.00 21.36 -11.16
CA ALA A 213 8.64 20.34 -12.13
C ALA A 213 8.46 18.97 -11.46
N ASN A 214 9.37 18.60 -10.56
CA ASN A 214 9.31 17.35 -9.81
C ASN A 214 8.10 17.27 -8.88
N ALA A 215 7.69 18.37 -8.26
CA ALA A 215 6.51 18.38 -7.40
C ALA A 215 5.22 18.11 -8.18
N ARG A 216 5.08 18.72 -9.37
CA ARG A 216 3.94 18.46 -10.26
C ARG A 216 3.98 17.03 -10.79
N GLU A 217 5.15 16.58 -11.25
CA GLU A 217 5.32 15.23 -11.78
C GLU A 217 5.06 14.16 -10.72
N LEU A 218 5.47 14.39 -9.46
CA LEU A 218 5.15 13.50 -8.34
C LEU A 218 3.64 13.36 -8.14
N LEU A 219 2.89 14.47 -8.18
CA LEU A 219 1.43 14.43 -8.11
C LEU A 219 0.82 13.69 -9.31
N HIS A 220 1.29 14.00 -10.51
CA HIS A 220 0.84 13.36 -11.75
C HIS A 220 1.03 11.84 -11.72
N GLN A 221 2.24 11.37 -11.37
CA GLN A 221 2.52 9.94 -11.24
C GLN A 221 1.72 9.29 -10.11
N SER A 222 1.46 10.00 -9.02
CA SER A 222 0.58 9.50 -7.94
C SER A 222 -0.85 9.32 -8.45
N VAL A 223 -1.37 10.27 -9.24
CA VAL A 223 -2.69 10.18 -9.88
C VAL A 223 -2.78 8.98 -10.80
N LEU A 224 -1.80 8.81 -11.70
CA LEU A 224 -1.77 7.71 -12.67
C LEU A 224 -1.65 6.34 -11.98
N SER A 225 -0.72 6.20 -11.04
CA SER A 225 -0.45 4.93 -10.36
C SER A 225 -1.63 4.53 -9.47
N GLN A 226 -2.23 5.47 -8.73
CA GLN A 226 -3.43 5.19 -7.93
C GLN A 226 -4.63 4.85 -8.82
N ALA A 227 -4.83 5.52 -9.96
CA ALA A 227 -5.91 5.17 -10.89
C ALA A 227 -5.82 3.70 -11.36
N ARG A 228 -4.61 3.26 -11.76
CA ARG A 228 -4.35 1.87 -12.16
C ARG A 228 -4.51 0.89 -11.00
N LEU A 229 -3.94 1.21 -9.84
CA LEU A 229 -4.04 0.37 -8.64
C LEU A 229 -5.50 0.11 -8.26
N ILE A 230 -6.31 1.17 -8.19
CA ILE A 230 -7.71 1.03 -7.82
C ILE A 230 -8.49 0.27 -8.88
N ALA A 231 -8.25 0.50 -10.18
CA ALA A 231 -8.88 -0.28 -11.25
C ALA A 231 -8.62 -1.79 -11.09
N GLN A 232 -7.39 -2.18 -10.75
CA GLN A 232 -7.02 -3.56 -10.46
C GLN A 232 -7.69 -4.10 -9.20
N TRP A 233 -7.78 -3.30 -8.14
CA TRP A 233 -8.55 -3.69 -6.95
C TRP A 233 -10.01 -3.97 -7.29
N MET A 234 -10.63 -3.11 -8.11
CA MET A 234 -12.00 -3.33 -8.56
C MET A 234 -12.11 -4.63 -9.37
N ARG A 235 -11.23 -4.85 -10.35
CA ARG A 235 -11.23 -6.08 -11.15
C ARG A 235 -11.21 -7.35 -10.30
N PHE A 236 -10.35 -7.40 -9.29
CA PHE A 236 -10.19 -8.59 -8.45
C PHE A 236 -11.11 -8.61 -7.23
N GLY A 237 -12.06 -7.67 -7.10
CA GLY A 237 -12.95 -7.62 -5.94
C GLY A 237 -12.21 -7.32 -4.63
N PHE A 238 -11.06 -6.67 -4.67
CA PHE A 238 -10.30 -6.37 -3.46
C PHE A 238 -10.86 -5.12 -2.76
N VAL A 239 -11.22 -5.28 -1.48
CA VAL A 239 -11.63 -4.21 -0.59
C VAL A 239 -10.55 -3.98 0.44
N HIS A 240 -9.90 -2.81 0.41
CA HIS A 240 -8.84 -2.46 1.36
C HIS A 240 -9.39 -2.19 2.77
N GLY A 241 -10.58 -1.59 2.86
CA GLY A 241 -11.31 -1.36 4.11
C GLY A 241 -10.84 -0.21 5.00
N VAL A 242 -9.66 0.38 4.77
CA VAL A 242 -9.12 1.53 5.53
C VAL A 242 -8.24 2.43 4.64
N MET A 243 -8.86 3.11 3.67
CA MET A 243 -8.14 4.00 2.74
C MET A 243 -7.97 5.40 3.33
N ASN A 244 -7.37 5.49 4.52
CA ASN A 244 -6.91 6.78 5.06
C ASN A 244 -5.73 7.31 4.23
N THR A 245 -5.45 8.61 4.31
CA THR A 245 -4.29 9.18 3.59
C THR A 245 -2.95 8.69 4.15
N ASP A 246 -2.88 8.24 5.41
CA ASP A 246 -1.71 7.53 5.95
C ASP A 246 -1.55 6.12 5.38
N ASN A 247 -2.56 5.51 4.77
CA ASN A 247 -2.45 4.22 4.08
C ASN A 247 -2.39 4.35 2.54
N THR A 248 -2.30 5.58 2.03
CA THR A 248 -2.21 5.84 0.59
C THR A 248 -0.77 6.16 0.23
N THR A 249 -0.09 5.25 -0.45
CA THR A 249 1.29 5.46 -0.92
C THR A 249 1.33 6.50 -2.03
N LEU A 250 2.43 7.25 -2.10
CA LEU A 250 2.64 8.18 -3.23
C LEU A 250 2.87 7.41 -4.55
N SER A 251 3.45 6.23 -4.45
CA SER A 251 3.88 5.43 -5.60
C SER A 251 2.82 4.46 -6.15
N GLY A 252 1.63 4.39 -5.54
CA GLY A 252 0.54 3.54 -6.03
C GLY A 252 0.73 2.03 -5.75
N TYR A 253 1.28 1.69 -4.58
CA TYR A 253 1.36 0.30 -4.09
C TYR A 253 0.40 0.06 -2.94
N SER A 254 -0.18 -1.14 -2.91
CA SER A 254 -0.99 -1.64 -1.79
C SER A 254 -0.12 -1.85 -0.54
N ILE A 255 -0.53 -1.30 0.60
CA ILE A 255 0.17 -1.45 1.89
C ILE A 255 -0.82 -1.59 3.05
N ASP A 256 -0.33 -2.01 4.22
CA ASP A 256 -1.08 -2.01 5.48
C ASP A 256 -2.40 -2.81 5.44
N PHE A 257 -2.26 -4.11 5.15
CA PHE A 257 -3.34 -5.11 5.08
C PHE A 257 -3.93 -5.44 6.45
N GLY A 258 -4.79 -4.55 6.95
CA GLY A 258 -5.60 -4.75 8.16
C GLY A 258 -6.90 -5.51 7.85
N PRO A 259 -8.06 -4.84 7.88
CA PRO A 259 -9.34 -5.48 7.60
C PRO A 259 -9.68 -5.52 6.09
N CYS A 260 -8.71 -5.84 5.24
CA CYS A 260 -8.92 -5.97 3.80
C CYS A 260 -9.37 -7.37 3.40
N ALA A 261 -10.22 -7.52 2.39
CA ALA A 261 -10.65 -8.84 1.90
C ALA A 261 -10.99 -8.79 0.41
N PHE A 262 -11.02 -9.96 -0.21
CA PHE A 262 -11.58 -10.13 -1.54
C PHE A 262 -13.09 -10.40 -1.42
N LEU A 263 -13.86 -9.98 -2.42
CA LEU A 263 -15.26 -10.36 -2.56
C LEU A 263 -15.37 -11.85 -2.88
N ASP A 264 -16.29 -12.52 -2.22
CA ASP A 264 -16.89 -13.76 -2.72
C ASP A 264 -18.03 -13.35 -3.67
N THR A 265 -19.28 -13.39 -3.19
CA THR A 265 -20.44 -12.79 -3.85
C THR A 265 -20.22 -11.30 -4.12
N PHE A 266 -20.44 -10.90 -5.37
CA PHE A 266 -20.35 -9.52 -5.80
C PHE A 266 -21.36 -8.66 -5.03
N ASN A 267 -20.84 -7.72 -4.25
CA ASN A 267 -21.65 -6.76 -3.52
C ASN A 267 -20.99 -5.39 -3.59
N PRO A 268 -21.58 -4.41 -4.30
CA PRO A 268 -21.01 -3.07 -4.43
C PRO A 268 -20.89 -2.33 -3.08
N HIS A 269 -21.65 -2.75 -2.08
CA HIS A 269 -21.69 -2.18 -0.74
C HIS A 269 -20.87 -2.97 0.30
N ALA A 270 -20.07 -3.96 -0.13
CA ALA A 270 -19.26 -4.77 0.78
C ALA A 270 -18.29 -3.91 1.62
N VAL A 271 -18.28 -4.18 2.92
CA VAL A 271 -17.41 -3.55 3.93
C VAL A 271 -16.90 -4.64 4.88
N PHE A 272 -15.59 -4.68 5.12
CA PHE A 272 -14.95 -5.68 5.99
C PHE A 272 -14.31 -5.08 7.24
N SER A 273 -14.16 -3.77 7.28
CA SER A 273 -13.59 -3.04 8.40
C SER A 273 -14.61 -2.87 9.52
N SER A 274 -14.29 -3.38 10.71
CA SER A 274 -15.16 -3.26 11.88
C SER A 274 -15.36 -1.81 12.36
N ILE A 275 -14.53 -0.88 11.88
CA ILE A 275 -14.61 0.55 12.20
C ILE A 275 -15.32 1.37 11.10
N ASP A 276 -15.69 0.76 9.97
CA ASP A 276 -16.31 1.45 8.84
C ASP A 276 -17.84 1.28 8.83
N HIS A 277 -18.50 1.79 9.87
CA HIS A 277 -19.95 1.64 10.03
C HIS A 277 -20.78 2.36 8.95
N GLU A 278 -20.24 3.42 8.35
CA GLU A 278 -20.92 4.21 7.30
C GLU A 278 -20.57 3.72 5.88
N GLY A 279 -19.76 2.67 5.78
CA GLY A 279 -19.27 2.12 4.52
C GLY A 279 -18.54 3.17 3.69
N ARG A 280 -17.72 4.04 4.32
CA ARG A 280 -16.87 5.02 3.64
C ARG A 280 -15.90 4.34 2.68
N TYR A 281 -15.38 3.18 3.07
CA TYR A 281 -14.42 2.38 2.33
C TYR A 281 -15.04 1.14 1.69
N ALA A 282 -16.37 1.16 1.46
CA ALA A 282 -17.04 0.10 0.72
C ALA A 282 -16.44 -0.09 -0.68
N TYR A 283 -16.54 -1.30 -1.21
CA TYR A 283 -15.98 -1.69 -2.51
C TYR A 283 -16.21 -0.63 -3.61
N ALA A 284 -17.47 -0.25 -3.89
CA ALA A 284 -17.79 0.71 -4.95
C ALA A 284 -17.32 2.15 -4.67
N LYS A 285 -16.94 2.49 -3.42
CA LYS A 285 -16.49 3.84 -3.03
C LYS A 285 -14.99 4.02 -3.12
N GLN A 286 -14.20 2.95 -3.26
CA GLN A 286 -12.73 3.03 -3.31
C GLN A 286 -12.20 4.03 -4.35
N PRO A 287 -12.74 4.10 -5.60
CA PRO A 287 -12.28 5.09 -6.59
C PRO A 287 -12.49 6.53 -6.13
N ALA A 288 -13.68 6.86 -5.61
CA ALA A 288 -13.96 8.20 -5.12
C ALA A 288 -13.08 8.58 -3.91
N ILE A 289 -12.80 7.63 -3.03
CA ILE A 289 -11.90 7.85 -1.89
C ILE A 289 -10.46 8.06 -2.33
N ALA A 290 -9.97 7.32 -3.33
CA ALA A 290 -8.63 7.53 -3.87
C ALA A 290 -8.48 8.95 -4.47
N GLY A 291 -9.46 9.40 -5.27
CA GLY A 291 -9.50 10.78 -5.77
C GLY A 291 -9.51 11.81 -4.64
N TRP A 292 -10.27 11.57 -3.57
CA TRP A 292 -10.27 12.43 -2.38
C TRP A 292 -8.91 12.45 -1.67
N ASN A 293 -8.24 11.31 -1.53
CA ASN A 293 -6.89 11.23 -0.94
C ASN A 293 -5.86 11.98 -1.80
N LEU A 294 -5.95 11.91 -3.12
CA LEU A 294 -5.09 12.65 -4.05
C LEU A 294 -5.35 14.17 -3.99
N ALA A 295 -6.59 14.60 -3.78
CA ALA A 295 -6.88 16.01 -3.51
C ALA A 295 -6.22 16.49 -2.21
N ARG A 296 -6.24 15.66 -1.15
CA ARG A 296 -5.53 15.95 0.10
C ARG A 296 -4.00 15.94 -0.06
N MET A 297 -3.47 15.18 -1.01
CA MET A 297 -2.05 15.25 -1.40
C MET A 297 -1.75 16.58 -2.11
N ALA A 298 -2.56 16.95 -3.11
CA ALA A 298 -2.37 18.16 -3.90
C ALA A 298 -2.35 19.43 -3.04
N GLU A 299 -3.17 19.50 -1.99
CA GLU A 299 -3.15 20.59 -1.00
C GLU A 299 -1.78 20.82 -0.37
N THR A 300 -1.02 19.75 -0.10
CA THR A 300 0.34 19.86 0.45
C THR A 300 1.33 20.41 -0.56
N LEU A 301 1.05 20.31 -1.86
CA LEU A 301 1.95 20.70 -2.95
C LEU A 301 1.64 22.09 -3.52
N LEU A 302 0.56 22.76 -3.07
CA LEU A 302 0.19 24.11 -3.49
C LEU A 302 1.35 25.13 -3.44
N PRO A 303 2.25 25.12 -2.44
CA PRO A 303 3.39 26.05 -2.43
C PRO A 303 4.38 25.88 -3.60
N PHE A 304 4.38 24.72 -4.27
CA PHE A 304 5.27 24.42 -5.40
C PHE A 304 4.58 24.65 -6.74
N ILE A 305 3.35 24.15 -6.89
CA ILE A 305 2.68 24.07 -8.20
C ILE A 305 1.53 25.07 -8.37
N GLY A 306 1.07 25.70 -7.28
CA GLY A 306 -0.09 26.58 -7.29
C GLY A 306 -1.42 25.84 -7.45
N MET A 307 -2.52 26.58 -7.26
CA MET A 307 -3.88 26.03 -7.24
C MET A 307 -4.34 25.50 -8.60
N GLU A 308 -3.99 26.19 -9.69
CA GLU A 308 -4.43 25.84 -11.03
C GLU A 308 -3.86 24.49 -11.47
N ALA A 309 -2.54 24.31 -11.40
CA ALA A 309 -1.91 23.03 -11.72
C ALA A 309 -2.35 21.91 -10.77
N ALA A 310 -2.46 22.18 -9.46
CA ALA A 310 -2.95 21.19 -8.50
C ALA A 310 -4.36 20.69 -8.88
N ARG A 311 -5.25 21.61 -9.27
CA ARG A 311 -6.60 21.28 -9.71
C ARG A 311 -6.61 20.50 -11.02
N GLU A 312 -5.83 20.90 -12.02
CA GLU A 312 -5.69 20.18 -13.29
C GLU A 312 -5.34 18.71 -13.05
N GLU A 313 -4.33 18.43 -12.22
CA GLU A 313 -3.92 17.05 -11.92
C GLU A 313 -5.04 16.29 -11.19
N THR A 314 -5.67 16.89 -10.17
CA THR A 314 -6.74 16.18 -9.42
C THR A 314 -8.00 15.95 -10.24
N ASP A 315 -8.37 16.88 -11.12
CA ASP A 315 -9.56 16.77 -11.98
C ASP A 315 -9.34 15.68 -13.06
N SER A 316 -8.08 15.36 -13.40
CA SER A 316 -7.74 14.30 -14.36
C SER A 316 -7.92 12.87 -13.82
N PHE A 317 -7.92 12.68 -12.49
CA PHE A 317 -7.97 11.35 -11.87
C PHE A 317 -9.16 10.51 -12.34
N ALA A 318 -10.36 11.10 -12.41
CA ALA A 318 -11.57 10.36 -12.79
C ALA A 318 -11.46 9.79 -14.22
N SER A 319 -10.85 10.54 -15.14
CA SER A 319 -10.61 10.11 -16.52
C SER A 319 -9.58 8.97 -16.55
N HIS A 320 -8.45 9.14 -15.85
CA HIS A 320 -7.42 8.10 -15.77
C HIS A 320 -7.93 6.81 -15.13
N TYR A 321 -8.69 6.90 -14.04
CA TYR A 321 -9.33 5.74 -13.41
C TYR A 321 -10.32 5.08 -14.36
N ARG A 322 -11.13 5.85 -15.08
CA ARG A 322 -12.10 5.29 -16.03
C ARG A 322 -11.41 4.52 -17.15
N THR A 323 -10.37 5.08 -17.75
CA THR A 323 -9.57 4.38 -18.77
C THR A 323 -8.98 3.08 -18.21
N ALA A 324 -8.31 3.14 -17.06
CA ALA A 324 -7.72 1.96 -16.43
C ALA A 324 -8.77 0.89 -16.07
N TRP A 325 -9.94 1.31 -15.57
CA TRP A 325 -11.03 0.39 -15.24
C TRP A 325 -11.58 -0.31 -16.47
N LEU A 326 -11.77 0.41 -17.58
CA LEU A 326 -12.22 -0.19 -18.84
C LEU A 326 -11.20 -1.22 -19.35
N GLU A 327 -9.90 -0.90 -19.30
CA GLU A 327 -8.82 -1.82 -19.70
C GLU A 327 -8.80 -3.08 -18.82
N GLU A 328 -8.84 -2.93 -17.50
CA GLU A 328 -8.82 -4.03 -16.54
C GLU A 328 -10.05 -4.94 -16.67
N MET A 329 -11.25 -4.35 -16.79
CA MET A 329 -12.48 -5.12 -16.93
C MET A 329 -12.61 -5.77 -18.31
N ALA A 330 -12.16 -5.11 -19.39
CA ALA A 330 -12.10 -5.70 -20.72
C ALA A 330 -11.20 -6.94 -20.74
N GLN A 331 -10.03 -6.85 -20.10
CA GLN A 331 -9.14 -7.99 -19.93
C GLN A 331 -9.79 -9.12 -19.11
N ALA A 332 -10.55 -8.77 -18.06
CA ALA A 332 -11.21 -9.76 -17.21
C ALA A 332 -12.30 -10.56 -17.95
N VAL A 333 -13.04 -9.94 -18.88
CA VAL A 333 -14.10 -10.61 -19.66
C VAL A 333 -13.66 -11.08 -21.04
N GLY A 334 -12.44 -10.76 -21.48
CA GLY A 334 -11.88 -11.20 -22.75
C GLY A 334 -12.37 -10.44 -23.98
N VAL A 335 -12.62 -9.13 -23.86
CA VAL A 335 -13.02 -8.26 -24.99
C VAL A 335 -11.97 -7.19 -25.28
N ASP A 336 -11.98 -6.64 -26.51
CA ASP A 336 -11.19 -5.46 -26.85
C ASP A 336 -11.81 -4.21 -26.20
N PRO A 337 -11.09 -3.46 -25.33
CA PRO A 337 -11.63 -2.26 -24.69
C PRO A 337 -12.01 -1.15 -25.69
N HIS A 338 -11.50 -1.20 -26.93
CA HIS A 338 -11.81 -0.23 -27.98
C HIS A 338 -12.92 -0.67 -28.94
N ALA A 339 -13.53 -1.83 -28.73
CA ALA A 339 -14.65 -2.27 -29.55
C ALA A 339 -15.89 -1.37 -29.33
N PRO A 340 -16.73 -1.14 -30.36
CA PRO A 340 -17.83 -0.17 -30.31
C PRO A 340 -18.82 -0.32 -29.14
N ASP A 341 -19.00 -1.55 -28.64
CA ASP A 341 -19.94 -1.88 -27.56
C ASP A 341 -19.25 -2.30 -26.25
N ALA A 342 -17.91 -2.25 -26.17
CA ALA A 342 -17.16 -2.72 -25.01
C ALA A 342 -17.55 -1.94 -23.74
N GLU A 343 -17.53 -0.60 -23.81
CA GLU A 343 -17.87 0.24 -22.66
C GLU A 343 -19.28 -0.06 -22.12
N LYS A 344 -20.27 -0.17 -23.02
CA LYS A 344 -21.64 -0.49 -22.66
C LYS A 344 -21.77 -1.87 -22.00
N LEU A 345 -21.05 -2.86 -22.51
CA LEU A 345 -21.01 -4.22 -21.92
C LEU A 345 -20.41 -4.18 -20.52
N LEU A 346 -19.27 -3.52 -20.36
CA LEU A 346 -18.54 -3.46 -19.08
C LEU A 346 -19.34 -2.68 -18.04
N ASP A 347 -20.02 -1.60 -18.43
CA ASP A 347 -20.88 -0.83 -17.51
C ASP A 347 -22.10 -1.62 -17.02
N ALA A 348 -22.61 -2.54 -17.83
CA ALA A 348 -23.71 -3.42 -17.43
C ALA A 348 -23.26 -4.55 -16.49
N LEU A 349 -21.96 -4.89 -16.46
CA LEU A 349 -21.45 -6.05 -15.74
C LEU A 349 -21.74 -6.01 -14.22
N PRO A 350 -21.53 -4.90 -13.48
CA PRO A 350 -21.89 -4.83 -12.07
C PRO A 350 -23.37 -5.13 -11.80
N GLU A 351 -24.27 -4.67 -12.67
CA GLU A 351 -25.72 -4.93 -12.54
C GLU A 351 -26.03 -6.41 -12.77
N ILE A 352 -25.41 -7.03 -13.77
CA ILE A 352 -25.54 -8.47 -14.05
C ILE A 352 -25.04 -9.30 -12.86
N LEU A 353 -23.84 -9.02 -12.37
CA LEU A 353 -23.25 -9.73 -11.23
C LEU A 353 -24.14 -9.62 -9.98
N THR A 354 -24.70 -8.44 -9.73
CA THR A 354 -25.62 -8.21 -8.61
C THR A 354 -26.93 -8.95 -8.80
N HIS A 355 -27.49 -8.98 -10.02
CA HIS A 355 -28.77 -9.64 -10.30
C HIS A 355 -28.73 -11.15 -10.03
N HIS A 356 -27.59 -11.78 -10.31
CA HIS A 356 -27.40 -13.23 -10.16
C HIS A 356 -26.74 -13.63 -8.83
N ASP A 357 -26.52 -12.69 -7.89
CA ASP A 357 -25.75 -12.92 -6.66
C ASP A 357 -24.42 -13.64 -6.95
N ALA A 358 -23.75 -13.24 -8.03
CA ALA A 358 -22.65 -13.99 -8.59
C ALA A 358 -21.39 -13.87 -7.72
N ASP A 359 -20.71 -14.99 -7.45
CA ASP A 359 -19.33 -14.95 -6.96
C ASP A 359 -18.43 -14.35 -8.06
N LEU A 360 -17.77 -13.24 -7.76
CA LEU A 360 -17.04 -12.46 -8.78
C LEU A 360 -15.95 -13.30 -9.45
N THR A 361 -15.18 -14.04 -8.65
CA THR A 361 -14.04 -14.83 -9.13
C THR A 361 -14.54 -15.97 -10.02
N THR A 362 -15.57 -16.69 -9.57
CA THR A 362 -16.17 -17.81 -10.30
C THR A 362 -16.84 -17.32 -11.59
N PHE A 363 -17.56 -16.19 -11.55
CA PHE A 363 -18.16 -15.59 -12.74
C PHE A 363 -17.11 -15.29 -13.81
N LEU A 364 -16.05 -14.55 -13.47
CA LEU A 364 -14.99 -14.21 -14.42
C LEU A 364 -14.25 -15.46 -14.93
N ARG A 365 -14.05 -16.47 -14.08
CA ARG A 365 -13.44 -17.74 -14.50
C ARG A 365 -14.33 -18.51 -15.47
N SER A 366 -15.62 -18.61 -15.18
CA SER A 366 -16.59 -19.32 -16.02
C SER A 366 -16.72 -18.73 -17.43
N LEU A 367 -16.48 -17.41 -17.60
CA LEU A 367 -16.45 -16.76 -18.91
C LEU A 367 -15.33 -17.32 -19.78
N SER A 368 -14.15 -17.57 -19.18
CA SER A 368 -13.00 -18.16 -19.86
C SER A 368 -13.23 -19.63 -20.23
N ASP A 369 -13.98 -20.36 -19.38
CA ASP A 369 -14.26 -21.78 -19.56
C ASP A 369 -15.53 -22.05 -20.40
N GLY A 370 -16.30 -21.02 -20.72
CA GLY A 370 -17.54 -21.11 -21.52
C GLY A 370 -18.73 -21.72 -20.77
N THR A 371 -18.70 -21.70 -19.43
CA THR A 371 -19.70 -22.34 -18.55
C THR A 371 -20.64 -21.34 -17.86
N THR A 372 -20.45 -20.03 -18.03
CA THR A 372 -21.17 -18.98 -17.28
C THR A 372 -22.69 -19.13 -17.30
N SER A 373 -23.31 -19.41 -18.45
CA SER A 373 -24.77 -19.55 -18.53
C SER A 373 -25.33 -20.80 -17.84
N GLN A 374 -24.48 -21.79 -17.52
CA GLN A 374 -24.87 -22.96 -16.74
C GLN A 374 -24.75 -22.68 -15.24
N GLU A 375 -23.75 -21.90 -14.83
CA GLU A 375 -23.48 -21.55 -13.44
C GLU A 375 -24.36 -20.39 -12.95
N PHE A 376 -24.68 -19.45 -13.84
CA PHE A 376 -25.51 -18.26 -13.59
C PHE A 376 -26.61 -18.17 -14.68
N PRO A 377 -27.68 -18.98 -14.57
CA PRO A 377 -28.74 -19.11 -15.58
C PRO A 377 -29.73 -17.95 -15.63
#